data_AF-X1L0S7-F1
#
_entry.id   AF-X1L0S7-F1
#
_cell.length_a   1.000
_cell.length_b   1.000
_cell.length_c   1.000
_cell.angle_alpha   90.00
_cell.angle_beta   90.00
_cell.angle_gamma   90.00
#
_symmetry.space_group_name_H-M   'P 1'
#
loop_
_entity.id
_entity.type
_entity.pdbx_description
1 polymer ?
#
loop_
_entity_poly.entity_id
_entity_poly.type
_entity_poly.pdbx_seq_one_letter_code
_entity_poly.pdbx_strand_id
1 'polypeptide(L)' 'MPFDLEFDWIFNDLIKLALEEVGYDVKRADSILNQQNILKDVVRGIAEADLVVADLTGLNPNVFYEIGIAHTMR' A
#
# COMPACT_ATOMS: atom_id res chain seq x y z
N MET A 1 -2.84 9.59 -2.16
CA MET A 1 -1.72 10.52 -2.44
C MET A 1 -0.79 9.80 -3.41
N PRO A 2 -0.21 10.49 -4.40
CA PRO A 2 0.83 9.87 -5.22
C PRO A 2 2.12 9.70 -4.40
N PHE A 3 2.80 8.57 -4.58
CA PHE A 3 4.15 8.38 -4.05
C PHE A 3 5.16 9.19 -4.87
N ASP A 4 6.33 9.45 -4.30
CA ASP A 4 7.41 10.13 -5.02
C ASP A 4 7.99 9.19 -6.09
N LEU A 5 8.06 9.68 -7.33
CA LEU A 5 8.56 8.93 -8.48
C LEU A 5 10.02 8.54 -8.32
N GLU A 6 10.80 9.28 -7.51
CA GLU A 6 12.21 8.93 -7.22
C GLU A 6 12.34 7.54 -6.55
N PHE A 7 11.32 7.09 -5.83
CA PHE A 7 11.32 5.81 -5.10
C PHE A 7 10.53 4.70 -5.79
N ASP A 8 10.04 4.92 -7.01
CA ASP A 8 9.26 3.92 -7.74
C ASP A 8 10.05 2.63 -8.00
N TRP A 9 11.36 2.70 -8.15
CA TRP A 9 12.22 1.51 -8.33
C TRP A 9 12.25 0.64 -7.07
N ILE A 10 12.14 1.22 -5.87
CA ILE A 10 12.07 0.44 -4.62
C ILE A 10 10.78 -0.40 -4.62
N PHE A 11 9.66 0.23 -4.97
CA PHE A 11 8.41 -0.49 -5.06
C PHE A 11 8.44 -1.56 -6.16
N ASN A 12 8.82 -1.19 -7.39
CA ASN A 12 8.73 -2.08 -8.54
C ASN A 12 9.79 -3.19 -8.49
N ASP A 13 11.05 -2.85 -8.26
CA ASP A 13 12.17 -3.77 -8.46
C ASP A 13 12.55 -4.54 -7.18
N LEU A 14 12.25 -4.01 -5.99
CA LEU A 14 12.57 -4.68 -4.73
C LEU A 14 11.34 -5.31 -4.08
N ILE A 15 10.27 -4.53 -3.85
CA ILE A 15 9.11 -5.01 -3.09
C ILE A 15 8.24 -5.92 -3.95
N LYS A 16 7.79 -5.41 -5.10
CA LYS A 16 6.84 -6.10 -5.96
C LYS A 16 7.43 -7.39 -6.53
N LEU A 17 8.60 -7.31 -7.17
CA LEU A 17 9.26 -8.50 -7.75
C LEU A 17 9.49 -9.60 -6.70
N ALA A 18 10.06 -9.26 -5.53
CA ALA A 18 10.35 -10.26 -4.51
C ALA A 18 9.09 -10.94 -3.94
N LEU A 19 7.99 -10.20 -3.81
CA LEU A 19 6.71 -10.74 -3.31
C LEU A 19 5.99 -11.57 -4.40
N GLU A 20 6.02 -11.13 -5.65
CA GLU A 20 5.44 -11.87 -6.78
C GLU A 20 6.19 -13.19 -7.03
N GLU A 21 7.52 -13.21 -6.86
CA GLU A 21 8.35 -14.43 -6.97
C GLU A 21 7.95 -15.54 -5.97
N VAL A 22 7.42 -15.15 -4.80
CA VAL A 22 6.95 -16.10 -3.78
C VAL A 22 5.43 -16.29 -3.81
N GLY A 23 4.74 -15.74 -4.84
CA GLY A 23 3.34 -16.03 -5.15
C GLY A 23 2.30 -15.05 -4.61
N TYR A 24 2.69 -13.86 -4.15
CA TYR A 24 1.73 -12.82 -3.75
C TYR A 24 1.20 -12.01 -4.95
N ASP A 25 -0.07 -11.61 -4.90
CA ASP A 25 -0.64 -10.57 -5.77
C ASP A 25 -0.42 -9.19 -5.12
N VAL A 26 0.46 -8.37 -5.69
CA VAL A 26 0.90 -7.10 -5.09
C VAL A 26 0.12 -5.92 -5.64
N LYS A 27 -0.52 -5.15 -4.75
CA LYS A 27 -1.27 -3.92 -5.10
C LYS A 27 -0.74 -2.72 -4.34
N ARG A 28 -0.57 -1.59 -5.04
CA ARG A 28 -0.17 -0.30 -4.44
C ARG A 28 -1.38 0.60 -4.24
N ALA A 29 -1.47 1.28 -3.09
CA ALA A 29 -2.65 2.07 -2.72
C ALA A 29 -2.96 3.25 -3.69
N ASP A 30 -1.96 3.80 -4.37
CA ASP A 30 -2.12 4.89 -5.34
C ASP A 30 -2.56 4.44 -6.74
N SER A 31 -2.43 3.14 -7.06
CA SER A 31 -2.92 2.55 -8.31
C SER A 31 -4.45 2.40 -8.35
N ILE A 32 -5.12 2.70 -7.22
CA ILE A 32 -6.56 2.68 -7.06
C ILE A 32 -7.14 3.97 -7.67
N LEU A 33 -7.48 3.91 -8.96
CA LEU A 33 -7.90 5.04 -9.80
C LEU A 33 -9.26 5.68 -9.47
N ASN A 34 -9.96 5.24 -8.43
CA ASN A 34 -11.32 5.70 -8.14
C ASN A 34 -11.32 6.90 -7.17
N GLN A 35 -11.27 8.11 -7.72
CA GLN A 35 -11.24 9.36 -6.96
C GLN A 35 -12.44 9.56 -6.02
N GLN A 36 -13.58 8.91 -6.28
CA GLN A 36 -14.80 9.13 -5.49
C GLN A 36 -14.74 8.50 -4.09
N ASN A 37 -13.92 7.46 -3.84
CA ASN A 37 -13.86 6.86 -2.50
C ASN A 37 -12.54 6.12 -2.19
N ILE A 38 -11.42 6.81 -2.41
CA ILE A 38 -10.05 6.32 -2.14
C ILE A 38 -9.95 5.65 -0.77
N LEU A 39 -10.50 6.28 0.28
CA LEU A 39 -10.43 5.75 1.65
C LEU A 39 -11.15 4.40 1.78
N LYS A 40 -12.34 4.25 1.18
CA LYS A 40 -13.08 2.98 1.20
C LYS A 40 -12.31 1.87 0.48
N ASP A 41 -11.69 2.19 -0.65
CA ASP A 41 -10.93 1.21 -1.42
C ASP A 41 -9.64 0.79 -0.70
N VAL A 42 -8.94 1.73 -0.06
CA VAL A 42 -7.76 1.45 0.78
C VAL A 42 -8.14 0.59 1.98
N VAL A 43 -9.19 0.95 2.72
CA VAL A 43 -9.67 0.16 3.87
C VAL A 43 -10.05 -1.26 3.44
N ARG A 44 -10.74 -1.40 2.31
CA ARG A 44 -11.07 -2.73 1.75
C ARG A 44 -9.81 -3.50 1.38
N GLY A 45 -8.85 -2.87 0.70
CA GLY A 45 -7.58 -3.50 0.35
C GLY A 45 -6.82 -3.99 1.58
N ILE A 46 -6.79 -3.20 2.65
CA ILE A 46 -6.20 -3.59 3.93
C ILE A 46 -6.94 -4.79 4.56
N ALA A 47 -8.28 -4.76 4.55
CA ALA A 47 -9.10 -5.82 5.15
C ALA A 47 -8.99 -7.17 4.39
N GLU A 48 -8.75 -7.11 3.09
CA GLU A 48 -8.63 -8.30 2.21
C GLU A 48 -7.17 -8.79 2.07
N ALA A 49 -6.17 -8.02 2.53
CA ALA A 49 -4.77 -8.35 2.34
C ALA A 49 -4.24 -9.36 3.37
N ASP A 50 -3.54 -10.39 2.88
CA ASP A 50 -2.79 -11.32 3.72
C ASP A 50 -1.54 -10.67 4.36
N LEU A 51 -0.94 -9.71 3.65
CA LEU A 51 0.27 -8.99 4.05
C LEU A 51 0.14 -7.50 3.69
N VAL A 52 0.48 -6.63 4.66
CA VAL A 52 0.55 -5.18 4.46
C VAL A 52 2.00 -4.75 4.62
N VAL A 53 2.54 -4.07 3.61
CA VAL A 53 3.85 -3.41 3.63
C VAL A 53 3.61 -1.91 3.62
N ALA A 54 4.17 -1.20 4.60
CA ALA A 54 3.99 0.24 4.74
C ALA A 54 5.35 0.97 4.68
N ASP A 55 5.48 1.91 3.76
CA ASP A 55 6.62 2.81 3.67
C ASP A 55 6.41 4.04 4.55
N LEU A 56 7.23 4.16 5.60
CA LEU A 56 7.18 5.25 6.57
C LEU A 56 8.11 6.43 6.21
N THR A 57 8.79 6.36 5.07
CA THR A 57 9.65 7.43 4.57
C THR A 57 8.85 8.72 4.40
N GLY A 58 9.44 9.86 4.77
CA GLY A 58 8.77 11.16 4.68
C GLY A 58 7.63 11.37 5.70
N LEU A 59 7.35 10.38 6.56
CA LEU A 59 6.38 10.48 7.66
C LEU A 59 4.98 10.93 7.23
N ASN A 60 4.47 10.38 6.13
CA ASN A 60 3.16 10.73 5.61
C ASN A 60 2.02 10.34 6.59
N PRO A 61 1.23 11.31 7.10
CA PRO A 61 0.14 11.04 8.04
C PRO A 61 -0.90 10.02 7.55
N ASN A 62 -1.13 9.94 6.24
CA ASN A 62 -2.07 8.98 5.68
C ASN A 62 -1.58 7.53 5.83
N VAL A 63 -0.28 7.28 5.67
CA VAL A 63 0.28 5.94 5.85
C VAL A 63 0.19 5.51 7.32
N PHE A 64 0.38 6.43 8.26
CA PHE A 64 0.15 6.14 9.68
C PHE A 64 -1.32 5.79 9.98
N TYR A 65 -2.26 6.49 9.35
CA TYR A 65 -3.68 6.17 9.48
C TYR A 65 -3.99 4.77 8.93
N GLU A 66 -3.46 4.43 7.75
CA GLU A 66 -3.60 3.11 7.12
C GLU A 66 -3.00 1.98 7.98
N ILE A 67 -1.81 2.19 8.56
CA ILE A 67 -1.20 1.25 9.51
C ILE A 67 -2.10 1.08 10.75
N GLY A 68 -2.65 2.17 11.28
CA GLY A 68 -3.56 2.10 12.43
C GLY A 68 -4.80 1.25 12.14
N ILE A 69 -5.38 1.39 10.94
CA ILE A 69 -6.48 0.53 10.47
C ILE A 69 -6.01 -0.92 10.37
N ALA A 70 -4.90 -1.19 9.67
CA ALA A 70 -4.36 -2.54 9.50
C ALA A 70 -4.06 -3.23 10.84
N HIS A 71 -3.56 -2.47 11.82
CA HIS A 71 -3.31 -2.95 13.17
C HIS A 71 -4.60 -3.33 13.91
N THR A 72 -5.70 -2.63 13.64
CA THR A 72 -7.00 -2.85 14.30
C THR A 72 -7.81 -3.98 13.63
N MET A 73 -7.61 -4.22 12.33
CA MET A 73 -8.42 -5.17 11.54
C MET A 73 -7.92 -6.63 11.59
N ARG A 74 -7.44 -7.09 12.75
CA ARG A 74 -6.99 -8.48 12.96
C ARG A 74 -7.62 -9.11 14.19
#